data_AF-A0A842PTV9-F1
#
_entry.id   AF-A0A842PTV9-F1
#
_cell.length_a   1.000
_cell.length_b   1.000
_cell.length_c   1.000
_cell.angle_alpha   90.00
_cell.angle_beta   90.00
_cell.angle_gamma   90.00
#
_symmetry.space_group_name_H-M   'P 1'
#
loop_
_entity.id
_entity.type
_entity.pdbx_description
1 polymer ?
#
loop_
_entity_poly.entity_id
_entity_poly.type
_entity_poly.pdbx_seq_one_letter_code
_entity_poly.pdbx_strand_id
1 'polypeptide(L)' 'MFGALQARIRALLLTLKADRYGGIVVGTRNRSEVVIVYTVKHGDGSADCHAIANFYKQQVRQLGEHLATSEGLTTKNQ' A
#
# COMPACT_ATOMS: atom_id res chain seq x y z
N MET A 1 -11.79 0.20 17.02
CA MET A 1 -11.85 -1.27 17.18
C MET A 1 -11.93 -2.03 15.85
N PHE A 2 -12.75 -1.62 14.87
CA PHE A 2 -12.93 -2.37 13.60
C PHE A 2 -11.84 -2.17 12.52
N GLY A 3 -10.95 -1.17 12.64
CA GLY A 3 -9.98 -0.85 11.59
C GLY A 3 -9.02 -1.99 11.25
N ALA A 4 -8.53 -2.72 12.25
CA ALA A 4 -7.65 -3.87 12.04
C ALA A 4 -8.36 -5.02 11.33
N LEU A 5 -9.63 -5.28 11.68
CA LEU A 5 -10.45 -6.30 11.04
C LEU A 5 -10.67 -5.96 9.56
N GLN A 6 -11.02 -4.72 9.26
CA GLN A 6 -11.20 -4.27 7.87
C GLN A 6 -9.92 -4.40 7.05
N ALA A 7 -8.76 -4.06 7.62
CA ALA A 7 -7.48 -4.21 6.93
C ALA A 7 -7.18 -5.68 6.58
N ARG A 8 -7.46 -6.62 7.48
CA ARG A 8 -7.31 -8.07 7.23
C ARG A 8 -8.27 -8.60 6.18
N ILE A 9 -9.53 -8.16 6.20
CA ILE A 9 -10.52 -8.56 5.19
C ILE A 9 -10.09 -8.07 3.80
N ARG A 10 -9.61 -6.82 3.67
CA ARG A 10 -9.09 -6.31 2.39
C ARG A 10 -7.93 -7.15 1.87
N ALA A 11 -6.98 -7.50 2.73
CA ALA A 11 -5.85 -8.35 2.36
C ALA A 11 -6.32 -9.71 1.83
N LEU A 12 -7.22 -10.38 2.57
CA LEU A 12 -7.77 -11.68 2.16
C LEU A 12 -8.49 -11.61 0.79
N LEU A 13 -9.28 -10.57 0.56
CA LEU A 13 -9.99 -10.38 -0.71
C LEU A 13 -9.02 -10.15 -1.88
N LEU A 14 -7.93 -9.42 -1.66
CA LEU A 14 -6.90 -9.19 -2.67
C LEU A 14 -6.13 -10.49 -2.98
N THR A 15 -5.76 -11.27 -1.96
CA THR A 15 -5.15 -12.59 -2.16
C THR A 15 -6.07 -13.53 -2.95
N LEU A 16 -7.34 -13.64 -2.56
CA LEU A 16 -8.33 -14.44 -3.30
C LEU A 16 -8.43 -14.01 -4.77
N LYS A 17 -8.41 -12.71 -5.02
CA LYS A 17 -8.45 -12.17 -6.38
C LYS A 17 -7.16 -12.52 -7.14
N ALA A 18 -5.99 -12.35 -6.53
CA ALA A 18 -4.71 -12.70 -7.14
C ALA A 18 -4.70 -14.19 -7.53
N ASP A 19 -5.06 -15.09 -6.63
CA ASP A 19 -5.13 -16.53 -6.88
C ASP A 19 -6.07 -16.87 -8.05
N ARG A 20 -7.25 -16.23 -8.10
CA ARG A 20 -8.24 -16.46 -9.17
C ARG A 20 -7.73 -16.08 -10.57
N TYR A 21 -6.90 -15.05 -10.67
CA TYR A 21 -6.42 -14.51 -11.94
C TYR A 21 -4.95 -14.88 -12.23
N GLY A 22 -4.32 -15.71 -11.39
CA GLY A 22 -2.88 -16.01 -11.49
C GLY A 22 -2.01 -14.75 -11.34
N GLY A 23 -2.48 -13.78 -10.55
CA GLY A 23 -1.81 -12.52 -10.29
C GLY A 23 -1.03 -12.51 -8.97
N ILE A 24 -0.54 -11.34 -8.60
CA ILE A 24 0.14 -11.09 -7.32
C ILE A 24 -0.48 -9.88 -6.61
N VAL A 25 -0.37 -9.84 -5.29
CA VAL A 25 -0.76 -8.69 -4.48
C VAL A 25 0.41 -7.74 -4.35
N VAL A 26 0.23 -6.50 -4.84
CA VAL A 26 1.21 -5.41 -4.69
C VAL A 26 0.84 -4.56 -3.48
N GLY A 27 1.75 -4.47 -2.51
CA GLY A 27 1.55 -3.70 -1.29
C GLY A 27 2.08 -2.27 -1.39
N THR A 28 1.45 -1.34 -0.68
CA THR A 28 1.70 0.11 -0.78
C THR A 28 2.63 0.67 0.30
N ARG A 29 3.27 -0.21 1.09
CA ARG A 29 4.14 0.22 2.19
C ARG A 29 5.35 0.97 1.66
N ASN A 30 5.62 2.13 2.26
CA ASN A 30 6.84 2.91 2.03
C ASN A 30 7.82 2.78 3.19
N ARG A 31 9.06 3.26 3.00
CA ARG A 31 10.15 3.10 3.98
C ARG A 31 9.81 3.68 5.35
N SER A 32 9.12 4.82 5.38
CA SER A 32 8.71 5.47 6.63
C SER A 32 7.74 4.58 7.43
N GLU A 33 6.76 3.97 6.75
CA GLU A 33 5.78 3.06 7.38
C GLU A 33 6.43 1.76 7.87
N VAL A 34 7.41 1.23 7.14
CA VAL A 34 8.16 0.03 7.55
C VAL A 34 8.98 0.29 8.82
N VAL A 35 9.69 1.41 8.88
CA VAL A 35 10.57 1.75 10.02
C VAL A 35 9.80 1.86 11.33
N ILE A 36 8.61 2.47 11.31
CA ILE A 36 7.78 2.64 12.52
C ILE A 36 6.77 1.51 12.72
N VAL A 37 6.79 0.47 11.87
CA VAL A 37 5.84 -0.64 11.89
C VAL A 37 4.37 -0.15 11.83
N TYR A 38 4.10 0.86 11.00
CA TYR A 38 2.74 1.36 10.77
C TYR A 38 2.00 0.44 9.81
N THR A 39 1.58 -0.72 10.31
CA THR A 39 0.85 -1.73 9.54
C THR A 39 0.01 -2.60 10.47
N VAL A 40 -1.11 -3.10 9.96
CA VAL A 40 -1.88 -4.14 10.62
C VAL A 40 -1.25 -5.49 10.30
N LYS A 41 -0.85 -6.24 11.33
CA LYS A 41 -0.35 -7.61 11.14
C LYS A 41 -1.37 -8.47 10.39
N HIS A 42 -0.91 -9.08 9.30
CA HIS A 42 -1.69 -9.84 8.32
C HIS A 42 -2.78 -9.02 7.59
N GLY A 43 -2.68 -7.69 7.60
CA GLY A 43 -3.59 -6.77 6.92
C GLY A 43 -2.93 -6.12 5.71
N ASP A 44 -2.83 -4.80 5.70
CA ASP A 44 -2.21 -4.01 4.63
C ASP A 44 -0.72 -4.34 4.36
N GLY A 45 -0.05 -4.98 5.32
CA GLY A 45 1.30 -5.51 5.15
C GLY A 45 1.38 -6.86 4.44
N SER A 46 0.26 -7.56 4.23
CA SER A 46 0.21 -8.84 3.50
C SER A 46 0.18 -8.60 1.99
N ALA A 47 1.33 -8.69 1.35
CA ALA A 47 1.50 -8.59 -0.09
C ALA A 47 2.68 -9.45 -0.54
N ASP A 48 2.67 -9.87 -1.81
CA ASP A 48 3.75 -10.66 -2.41
C ASP A 48 4.95 -9.78 -2.78
N CYS A 49 4.69 -8.52 -3.13
CA CYS A 49 5.73 -7.55 -3.45
C CYS A 49 5.41 -6.15 -2.92
N HIS A 50 6.46 -5.38 -2.62
CA HIS A 50 6.35 -3.98 -2.19
C HIS A 50 7.21 -3.08 -3.08
N ALA A 51 6.61 -2.62 -4.18
CA ALA A 51 7.32 -1.84 -5.20
C ALA A 51 7.92 -0.53 -4.69
N ILE A 52 7.34 0.06 -3.63
CA ILE A 52 7.75 1.37 -3.10
C ILE A 52 8.35 1.33 -1.69
N ALA A 53 8.72 0.14 -1.18
CA ALA A 53 9.24 -0.02 0.18
C ALA A 53 10.54 0.73 0.45
N ASN A 54 11.34 1.03 -0.57
CA ASN A 54 12.61 1.74 -0.43
C ASN A 54 12.48 3.27 -0.37
N PHE A 55 11.32 3.82 -0.75
CA PHE A 55 11.11 5.25 -0.84
C PHE A 55 10.56 5.81 0.47
N TYR A 56 11.06 6.96 0.92
CA TYR A 56 10.43 7.75 1.98
C TYR A 56 9.13 8.39 1.49
N LYS A 57 8.27 8.81 2.42
CA LYS A 57 6.97 9.40 2.08
C LYS A 57 7.05 10.57 1.08
N GLN A 58 8.07 11.43 1.21
CA GLN A 58 8.30 12.53 0.28
C GLN A 58 8.71 12.04 -1.12
N GLN A 59 9.56 11.03 -1.20
CA GLN A 59 9.99 10.46 -2.48
C GLN A 59 8.85 9.75 -3.21
N VAL A 60 7.91 9.12 -2.48
CA VAL A 60 6.68 8.58 -3.07
C VAL A 60 5.82 9.68 -3.68
N ARG A 61 5.74 10.86 -3.05
CA ARG A 61 5.01 12.02 -3.61
C ARG A 61 5.68 12.58 -4.86
N GLN A 62 7.00 12.76 -4.83
CA GLN A 62 7.77 13.20 -5.99
C GLN A 62 7.63 12.22 -7.17
N LEU A 63 7.69 10.92 -6.89
CA LEU A 63 7.44 9.88 -7.90
C LEU A 63 6.01 9.99 -8.44
N GLY A 64 5.03 10.24 -7.57
CA GLY A 64 3.66 10.50 -7.94
C GLY A 64 3.52 11.74 -8.84
N GLU A 65 4.16 12.85 -8.51
CA GLU A 65 4.13 14.10 -9.30
C GLU A 65 4.78 13.91 -10.67
N HIS A 66 5.82 13.07 -10.74
CA HIS A 66 6.47 12.75 -12.00
C HIS A 66 5.62 11.82 -12.90
N LEU A 67 4.84 10.91 -12.32
CA LEU A 67 4.04 9.92 -13.05
C LEU A 67 2.60 10.35 -13.30
N ALA A 68 2.03 11.22 -12.46
CA ALA A 68 0.62 11.59 -12.52
C ALA A 68 0.37 12.68 -13.55
N THR A 69 -0.69 12.50 -14.33
CA THR A 69 -1.22 13.52 -15.25
C THR A 69 -2.16 14.52 -14.57
N SER A 70 -2.52 14.33 -13.30
CA SER A 70 -3.40 15.23 -12.54
C SER A 70 -2.84 15.59 -11.15
N GLU A 71 -2.81 16.89 -10.86
CA GLU A 71 -2.18 17.47 -9.65
C GLU A 71 -2.85 17.06 -8.33
N GLY A 72 -4.08 16.53 -8.37
CA GLY A 72 -4.87 16.20 -7.17
C GLY A 72 -4.59 14.83 -6.53
N LEU A 73 -3.76 13.97 -7.13
CA LEU A 73 -3.54 12.60 -6.64
C LEU A 73 -2.36 12.47 -5.66
N THR A 74 -1.41 13.41 -5.70
CA THR A 74 -0.13 13.34 -4.99
C THR A 74 -0.17 14.00 -3.62
N THR A 75 -1.10 14.94 -3.45
CA THR A 75 -1.38 15.63 -2.19
C THR A 75 -2.59 15.00 -1.52
N LYS A 76 -2.51 14.82 -0.20
CA LYS A 76 -3.67 14.40 0.59
C LYS A 76 -4.47 15.67 0.84
N ASN A 77 -5.65 15.82 0.22
CA ASN A 77 -6.63 16.78 0.72
C ASN A 77 -6.86 16.45 2.21
N GLN A 78 -6.76 17.48 3.05
CA GLN A 78 -6.93 17.37 4.50
C GLN A 78 -8.24 16.66 4.85
#